data_AF-A0A7W6BW31-F1
#
_entry.id   AF-A0A7W6BW31-F1
#
_cell.length_a   1.000
_cell.length_b   1.000
_cell.length_c   1.000
_cell.angle_alpha   90.00
_cell.angle_beta   90.00
_cell.angle_gamma   90.00
#
_symmetry.space_group_name_H-M   'P 1'
#
loop_
_entity.id
_entity.type
_entity.pdbx_description
1 polymer ?
#
loop_
_entity_poly.entity_id
_entity_poly.type
_entity_poly.pdbx_seq_one_letter_code
_entity_poly.pdbx_strand_id
1 'polypeptide(L)'
;MRSQGQVRFIKVSTKVQTLGAVGVVSFLSVWVGTMASATLSQWSAMQEQAALQAREARIATAQNRVDAYRQDVRAVAADLERRQEFIQRMVEAHLGDLPDDIQGGDAASDDRDETSTTVKKLSMAMPEAAQLAQLEAAQLSFVERLTRYADRRSTRAADSIRKLGLNPGAMIARRSAEGGPLLRLATARDGSVDPRFRRMGASLARMDAMVSSLASVPQVQPAHVPFVSSSFGYRADPFNGGAAFHAGLDFPGPMGSAIYAAAKGRVTFVGQKQGYGNCIEISHGSGLVTRYAHLSGFGARVGQMVEPGTRIAAMGSTGRSTGPHLHFEVRINDQPVNPRPFLDAAQKAQARS
;
A
#
# COMPACT_ATOMS: atom_id res chain seq x y z
N MET A 1 -100.04 -38.78 -25.94
CA MET A 1 -100.59 -40.12 -25.64
C MET A 1 -102.07 -40.12 -26.01
N ARG A 2 -102.52 -41.09 -26.82
CA ARG A 2 -103.91 -41.24 -27.30
C ARG A 2 -104.64 -42.29 -26.45
N SER A 3 -105.84 -41.97 -26.00
CA SER A 3 -106.85 -42.89 -25.46
C SER A 3 -108.22 -42.26 -25.77
N GLN A 4 -109.13 -43.01 -26.39
CA GLN A 4 -110.54 -42.66 -26.66
C GLN A 4 -110.78 -41.56 -27.71
N GLY A 5 -110.80 -41.92 -29.01
CA GLY A 5 -111.69 -41.47 -30.10
C GLY A 5 -112.22 -40.03 -30.27
N GLN A 6 -111.82 -39.05 -29.46
CA GLN A 6 -112.20 -37.64 -29.57
C GLN A 6 -110.94 -36.79 -29.70
N VAL A 7 -110.77 -36.13 -30.85
CA VAL A 7 -109.74 -35.11 -31.01
C VAL A 7 -110.22 -33.86 -30.28
N ARG A 8 -109.78 -33.66 -29.04
CA ARG A 8 -109.93 -32.36 -28.36
C ARG A 8 -108.99 -31.36 -29.05
N PHE A 9 -109.52 -30.60 -30.00
CA PHE A 9 -108.84 -29.41 -30.51
C PHE A 9 -108.80 -28.37 -29.39
N ILE A 10 -107.67 -28.25 -28.72
CA ILE A 10 -107.42 -27.14 -27.81
C ILE A 10 -107.26 -25.89 -28.70
N LYS A 11 -108.36 -25.18 -28.95
CA LYS A 11 -108.33 -23.89 -29.65
C LYS A 11 -107.85 -22.84 -28.66
N VAL A 12 -106.56 -22.51 -28.73
CA VAL A 12 -106.00 -21.41 -27.97
C VAL A 12 -106.55 -20.11 -28.56
N SER A 13 -107.28 -19.35 -27.74
CA SER A 13 -107.82 -18.04 -28.11
C SER A 13 -106.69 -17.10 -28.52
N THR A 14 -106.92 -16.27 -29.54
CA THR A 14 -105.97 -15.24 -30.01
C THR A 14 -105.49 -14.35 -28.86
N LYS A 15 -106.36 -14.06 -27.87
CA LYS A 15 -106.02 -13.28 -26.67
C LYS A 15 -105.01 -14.00 -25.76
N VAL A 16 -105.13 -15.32 -25.62
CA VAL A 16 -104.19 -16.14 -24.81
C VAL A 16 -102.85 -16.26 -25.52
N GLN A 17 -102.85 -16.36 -26.86
CA GLN A 17 -101.62 -16.32 -27.67
C GLN A 17 -100.91 -14.96 -27.57
N THR A 18 -101.64 -13.84 -27.60
CA THR A 18 -101.03 -12.51 -27.43
C THR A 18 -100.48 -12.31 -26.02
N LEU A 19 -101.22 -12.74 -24.98
CA LEU A 19 -100.75 -12.62 -23.59
C LEU A 19 -99.50 -13.47 -23.34
N GLY A 20 -99.48 -14.70 -23.88
CA GLY A 20 -98.30 -15.56 -23.83
C GLY A 20 -97.11 -14.97 -24.59
N ALA A 21 -97.34 -14.40 -25.78
CA ALA A 21 -96.30 -13.73 -26.55
C ALA A 21 -95.71 -12.52 -25.83
N VAL A 22 -96.56 -11.68 -25.21
CA VAL A 22 -96.11 -10.53 -24.41
C VAL A 22 -95.29 -11.00 -23.20
N GLY A 23 -95.76 -12.02 -22.47
CA GLY A 23 -95.02 -12.59 -21.33
C GLY A 23 -93.64 -13.13 -21.73
N VAL A 24 -93.55 -13.83 -22.86
CA VAL A 24 -92.28 -14.33 -23.41
C VAL A 24 -91.35 -13.19 -23.80
N VAL A 25 -91.87 -12.14 -24.46
CA VAL A 25 -91.07 -10.96 -24.84
C VAL A 25 -90.57 -10.21 -23.61
N SER A 26 -91.41 -10.00 -22.59
CA SER A 26 -90.98 -9.36 -21.35
C SER A 26 -89.91 -10.17 -20.61
N PHE A 27 -90.08 -11.50 -20.54
CA PHE A 27 -89.09 -12.39 -19.94
C PHE A 27 -87.75 -12.35 -20.69
N LEU A 28 -87.79 -12.42 -22.03
CA LEU A 28 -86.58 -12.32 -22.87
C LEU A 28 -85.89 -10.96 -22.70
N SER A 29 -86.63 -9.86 -22.61
CA SER A 29 -86.06 -8.52 -22.38
C SER A 29 -85.36 -8.43 -21.02
N VAL A 30 -85.96 -8.97 -19.95
CA VAL A 30 -85.34 -9.02 -18.61
C VAL A 30 -84.10 -9.93 -18.62
N TRP A 31 -84.19 -11.07 -19.30
CA TRP A 31 -83.05 -11.99 -19.43
C TRP A 31 -81.89 -11.37 -20.21
N VAL A 32 -82.16 -10.68 -21.32
CA VAL A 32 -81.15 -9.95 -22.09
C VAL A 32 -80.56 -8.80 -21.26
N GLY A 33 -81.37 -8.05 -20.52
CA GLY A 33 -80.89 -6.98 -19.64
C GLY A 33 -79.99 -7.47 -18.51
N THR A 34 -80.33 -8.60 -17.88
CA THR A 34 -79.49 -9.23 -16.84
C THR A 34 -78.21 -9.81 -17.43
N MET A 35 -78.26 -10.45 -18.60
CA MET A 35 -77.06 -10.88 -19.32
C MET A 35 -76.15 -9.71 -19.71
N ALA A 36 -76.72 -8.60 -20.21
CA ALA A 36 -75.96 -7.39 -20.53
C ALA A 36 -75.32 -6.75 -19.28
N SER A 37 -76.04 -6.74 -18.15
CA SER A 37 -75.48 -6.26 -16.88
C SER A 37 -74.37 -7.17 -16.36
N ALA A 38 -74.53 -8.49 -16.48
CA ALA A 38 -73.53 -9.47 -16.09
C ALA A 38 -72.26 -9.40 -16.97
N THR A 39 -72.40 -9.17 -18.29
CA THR A 39 -71.25 -9.00 -19.18
C THR A 39 -70.52 -7.69 -18.91
N LEU A 40 -71.23 -6.60 -18.64
CA LEU A 40 -70.62 -5.32 -18.26
C LEU A 40 -69.87 -5.40 -16.92
N SER A 41 -70.45 -6.06 -15.91
CA SER A 41 -69.81 -6.25 -14.61
C SER A 41 -68.63 -7.22 -14.67
N GLN A 42 -68.70 -8.27 -15.50
CA GLN A 42 -67.58 -9.16 -15.76
C GLN A 42 -66.45 -8.42 -16.50
N TRP A 43 -66.79 -7.56 -17.45
CA TRP A 43 -65.82 -6.74 -18.17
C TRP A 43 -65.10 -5.74 -17.26
N SER A 44 -65.83 -5.05 -16.35
CA SER A 44 -65.20 -4.17 -15.36
C SER A 44 -64.31 -4.95 -14.38
N ALA A 45 -64.77 -6.10 -13.90
CA ALA A 45 -63.99 -6.97 -13.01
C ALA A 45 -62.70 -7.48 -13.68
N MET A 46 -62.76 -7.83 -14.98
CA MET A 46 -61.58 -8.20 -15.76
C MET A 46 -60.57 -7.04 -15.89
N GLN A 47 -61.04 -5.81 -16.07
CA GLN A 47 -60.15 -4.63 -16.11
C GLN A 47 -59.48 -4.37 -14.76
N GLU A 48 -60.22 -4.50 -13.66
CA GLU A 48 -59.68 -4.34 -12.30
C GLU A 48 -58.62 -5.41 -12.00
N GLN A 49 -58.88 -6.67 -12.36
CA GLN A 49 -57.90 -7.74 -12.23
C GLN A 49 -56.64 -7.49 -13.07
N ALA A 50 -56.80 -7.05 -14.33
CA ALA A 50 -55.67 -6.68 -15.18
C ALA A 50 -54.87 -5.51 -14.59
N ALA A 51 -55.53 -4.52 -14.00
CA ALA A 51 -54.87 -3.39 -13.33
C ALA A 51 -54.12 -3.82 -12.06
N LEU A 52 -54.68 -4.75 -11.28
CA LEU A 52 -54.01 -5.33 -10.11
C LEU A 52 -52.77 -6.14 -10.50
N GLN A 53 -52.88 -7.02 -11.50
CA GLN A 53 -51.75 -7.77 -12.03
C GLN A 53 -50.64 -6.85 -12.56
N ALA A 54 -51.00 -5.77 -13.24
CA ALA A 54 -50.04 -4.78 -13.70
C ALA A 54 -49.34 -4.05 -12.54
N ARG A 55 -50.05 -3.77 -11.43
CA ARG A 55 -49.45 -3.20 -10.21
C ARG A 55 -48.52 -4.20 -9.52
N GLU A 56 -48.93 -5.45 -9.37
CA GLU A 56 -48.12 -6.52 -8.79
C GLU A 56 -46.84 -6.74 -9.60
N ALA A 57 -46.93 -6.78 -10.93
CA ALA A 57 -45.77 -6.88 -11.82
C ALA A 57 -44.80 -5.70 -11.65
N ARG A 58 -45.32 -4.47 -11.47
CA ARG A 58 -44.50 -3.28 -11.19
C ARG A 58 -43.82 -3.35 -9.84
N ILE A 59 -44.52 -3.81 -8.80
CA ILE A 59 -43.97 -4.00 -7.45
C ILE A 59 -42.88 -5.06 -7.47
N ALA A 60 -43.11 -6.22 -8.10
CA ALA A 60 -42.13 -7.29 -8.23
C ALA A 60 -40.87 -6.80 -8.99
N THR A 61 -41.06 -6.04 -10.07
CA THR A 61 -39.92 -5.44 -10.80
C THR A 61 -39.16 -4.43 -9.94
N ALA A 62 -39.86 -3.61 -9.16
CA ALA A 62 -39.25 -2.66 -8.23
C ALA A 62 -38.47 -3.37 -7.11
N GLN A 63 -39.01 -4.47 -6.55
CA GLN A 63 -38.34 -5.30 -5.55
C GLN A 63 -37.06 -5.92 -6.10
N ASN A 64 -37.12 -6.55 -7.27
CA ASN A 64 -35.93 -7.11 -7.93
C ASN A 64 -34.84 -6.06 -8.16
N ARG A 65 -35.22 -4.82 -8.52
CA ARG A 65 -34.29 -3.71 -8.70
C ARG A 65 -33.65 -3.27 -7.38
N VAL A 66 -34.43 -3.21 -6.29
CA VAL A 66 -33.92 -2.89 -4.96
C VAL A 66 -32.97 -3.99 -4.47
N ASP A 67 -33.28 -5.26 -4.71
CA ASP A 67 -32.43 -6.38 -4.30
C ASP A 67 -31.12 -6.43 -5.09
N ALA A 68 -31.15 -6.22 -6.40
CA ALA A 68 -29.94 -6.06 -7.21
C ALA A 68 -29.07 -4.90 -6.70
N TYR A 69 -29.70 -3.75 -6.42
CA TYR A 69 -28.99 -2.59 -5.87
C TYR A 69 -28.33 -2.88 -4.51
N ARG A 70 -29.04 -3.55 -3.58
CA ARG A 70 -28.47 -3.94 -2.28
C ARG A 70 -27.29 -4.90 -2.44
N GLN A 71 -27.35 -5.81 -3.41
CA GLN A 71 -26.23 -6.70 -3.72
C GLN A 71 -25.02 -5.91 -4.22
N ASP A 72 -25.22 -4.91 -5.10
CA ASP A 72 -24.14 -4.05 -5.59
C ASP A 72 -23.50 -3.23 -4.46
N VAL A 73 -24.31 -2.61 -3.58
CA VAL A 73 -23.82 -1.86 -2.42
C VAL A 73 -22.98 -2.75 -1.49
N ARG A 74 -23.44 -3.97 -1.21
CA ARG A 74 -22.68 -4.95 -0.41
C ARG A 74 -21.39 -5.38 -1.09
N ALA A 75 -21.39 -5.54 -2.41
CA ALA A 75 -20.19 -5.88 -3.17
C ALA A 75 -19.13 -4.78 -3.09
N VAL A 76 -19.55 -3.52 -3.26
CA VAL A 76 -18.67 -2.34 -3.12
C VAL A 76 -18.12 -2.25 -1.69
N ALA A 77 -18.96 -2.42 -0.67
CA ALA A 77 -18.51 -2.43 0.72
C ALA A 77 -17.43 -3.50 0.98
N ALA A 78 -17.62 -4.71 0.47
CA ALA A 78 -16.63 -5.79 0.59
C ALA A 78 -15.32 -5.50 -0.18
N ASP A 79 -15.38 -4.80 -1.32
CA ASP A 79 -14.19 -4.33 -2.03
C ASP A 79 -13.42 -3.27 -1.23
N LEU A 80 -14.13 -2.32 -0.61
CA LEU A 80 -13.52 -1.28 0.24
C LEU A 80 -12.90 -1.87 1.51
N GLU A 81 -13.51 -2.90 2.10
CA GLU A 81 -12.95 -3.62 3.23
C GLU A 81 -11.64 -4.34 2.86
N ARG A 82 -11.61 -5.05 1.72
CA ARG A 82 -10.37 -5.67 1.19
C ARG A 82 -9.26 -4.64 0.97
N ARG A 83 -9.60 -3.47 0.41
CA ARG A 83 -8.65 -2.36 0.24
C ARG A 83 -8.14 -1.82 1.56
N GLN A 84 -9.00 -1.73 2.57
CA GLN A 84 -8.62 -1.27 3.91
C GLN A 84 -7.62 -2.23 4.56
N GLU A 85 -7.88 -3.54 4.51
CA GLU A 85 -6.94 -4.54 5.01
C GLU A 85 -5.59 -4.48 4.30
N PHE A 86 -5.61 -4.30 2.97
CA PHE A 86 -4.38 -4.15 2.19
C PHE A 86 -3.56 -2.95 2.67
N ILE A 87 -4.21 -1.79 2.84
CA ILE A 87 -3.57 -0.57 3.32
C ILE A 87 -2.94 -0.82 4.69
N GLN A 88 -3.70 -1.40 5.62
CA GLN A 88 -3.23 -1.64 6.98
C GLN A 88 -2.00 -2.55 7.01
N ARG A 89 -2.04 -3.69 6.30
CA ARG A 89 -0.89 -4.61 6.22
C ARG A 89 0.34 -3.96 5.61
N MET A 90 0.17 -3.13 4.58
CA MET A 90 1.28 -2.43 3.94
C MET A 90 1.90 -1.37 4.85
N VAL A 91 1.08 -0.59 5.55
CA VAL A 91 1.55 0.41 6.52
C VAL A 91 2.28 -0.28 7.67
N GLU A 92 1.69 -1.32 8.26
CA GLU A 92 2.31 -2.07 9.35
C GLU A 92 3.66 -2.68 8.95
N ALA A 93 3.73 -3.29 7.75
CA ALA A 93 4.96 -3.92 7.28
C ALA A 93 6.13 -2.96 6.99
N HIS A 94 5.86 -1.71 6.57
CA HIS A 94 6.91 -0.77 6.12
C HIS A 94 7.16 0.37 7.12
N LEU A 95 6.14 0.79 7.86
CA LEU A 95 6.20 1.95 8.75
C LEU A 95 6.07 1.58 10.22
N GLY A 96 5.37 0.47 10.54
CA GLY A 96 4.91 0.18 11.90
C GLY A 96 3.83 1.17 12.30
N ASP A 97 4.24 2.36 12.74
CA ASP A 97 3.36 3.48 13.09
C ASP A 97 3.27 4.52 11.98
N LEU A 98 2.10 5.14 11.85
CA LEU A 98 1.80 6.15 10.84
C LEU A 98 2.47 7.49 11.15
N PRO A 99 3.40 7.99 10.31
CA PRO A 99 4.06 9.27 10.50
C PRO A 99 3.08 10.46 10.58
N ASP A 100 3.38 11.42 11.46
CA ASP A 100 2.53 12.61 11.70
C ASP A 100 2.27 13.44 10.43
N ASP A 101 3.21 13.46 9.49
CA ASP A 101 3.10 14.18 8.22
C ASP A 101 2.15 13.53 7.20
N ILE A 102 1.66 12.33 7.48
CA ILE A 102 0.57 11.67 6.74
C ILE A 102 -0.79 11.92 7.43
N GLN A 103 -0.77 12.11 8.75
CA GLN A 103 -1.96 12.42 9.56
C GLN A 103 -2.44 13.87 9.33
N GLY A 104 -1.52 14.80 9.08
CA GLY A 104 -1.81 16.18 8.69
C GLY A 104 -2.25 16.30 7.23
N GLY A 105 -3.54 16.54 7.01
CA GLY A 105 -4.18 16.57 5.70
C GLY A 105 -3.85 17.79 4.83
N ASP A 106 -2.62 17.95 4.36
CA ASP A 106 -2.33 18.80 3.19
C ASP A 106 -2.47 17.95 1.91
N ALA A 107 -3.73 17.67 1.58
CA ALA A 107 -4.12 17.08 0.30
C ALA A 107 -4.27 18.19 -0.75
N ALA A 108 -3.49 18.06 -1.83
CA ALA A 108 -3.56 18.85 -3.04
C ALA A 108 -5.01 19.16 -3.44
N SER A 109 -5.22 20.40 -3.87
CA SER A 109 -6.51 21.08 -4.00
C SER A 109 -7.32 20.74 -5.26
N ASP A 110 -6.76 19.98 -6.22
CA ASP A 110 -7.34 19.89 -7.57
C ASP A 110 -8.52 18.90 -7.73
N ASP A 111 -8.57 17.78 -6.99
CA ASP A 111 -9.58 16.72 -7.24
C ASP A 111 -10.83 16.81 -6.34
N ARG A 112 -10.96 17.85 -5.52
CA ARG A 112 -12.08 17.99 -4.57
C ARG A 112 -13.40 18.36 -5.26
N ASP A 113 -13.36 19.10 -6.38
CA ASP A 113 -14.57 19.65 -7.01
C ASP A 113 -15.39 18.60 -7.78
N GLU A 114 -14.76 17.70 -8.54
CA GLU A 114 -15.47 16.64 -9.27
C GLU A 114 -16.02 15.55 -8.33
N THR A 115 -15.24 15.20 -7.31
CA THR A 115 -15.66 14.21 -6.29
C THR A 115 -16.81 14.76 -5.44
N SER A 116 -16.73 16.03 -5.04
CA SER A 116 -17.77 16.72 -4.26
C SER A 116 -19.12 16.80 -4.99
N THR A 117 -19.10 17.13 -6.29
CA THR A 117 -20.33 17.22 -7.09
C THR A 117 -20.99 15.86 -7.31
N THR A 118 -20.19 14.80 -7.51
CA THR A 118 -20.68 13.42 -7.65
C THR A 118 -21.27 12.91 -6.33
N VAL A 119 -20.56 13.10 -5.22
CA VAL A 119 -21.02 12.73 -3.87
C VAL A 119 -22.29 13.48 -3.48
N LYS A 120 -22.40 14.77 -3.82
CA LYS A 120 -23.59 15.60 -3.55
C LYS A 120 -24.82 15.15 -4.35
N LYS A 121 -24.64 14.72 -5.60
CA LYS A 121 -25.73 14.13 -6.41
C LYS A 121 -26.15 12.76 -5.89
N LEU A 122 -25.18 11.93 -5.50
CA LEU A 122 -25.44 10.60 -4.93
C LEU A 122 -26.13 10.69 -3.57
N SER A 123 -25.73 11.61 -2.69
CA SER A 123 -26.31 11.74 -1.33
C SER A 123 -27.77 12.19 -1.34
N MET A 124 -28.19 12.97 -2.34
CA MET A 124 -29.59 13.36 -2.52
C MET A 124 -30.48 12.22 -3.00
N ALA A 125 -29.92 11.23 -3.71
CA ALA A 125 -30.67 10.11 -4.26
C ALA A 125 -30.56 8.82 -3.42
N MET A 126 -29.41 8.60 -2.77
CA MET A 126 -28.98 7.32 -2.19
C MET A 126 -27.93 7.53 -1.06
N PRO A 127 -28.34 7.64 0.22
CA PRO A 127 -27.42 7.99 1.31
C PRO A 127 -26.35 6.91 1.59
N GLU A 128 -26.66 5.62 1.42
CA GLU A 128 -25.72 4.51 1.66
C GLU A 128 -24.56 4.50 0.64
N ALA A 129 -24.88 4.66 -0.66
CA ALA A 129 -23.87 4.72 -1.71
C ALA A 129 -22.96 5.96 -1.58
N ALA A 130 -23.50 7.08 -1.08
CA ALA A 130 -22.71 8.29 -0.85
C ALA A 130 -21.64 8.10 0.23
N GLN A 131 -21.96 7.37 1.31
CA GLN A 131 -20.99 7.06 2.36
C GLN A 131 -19.86 6.15 1.85
N LEU A 132 -20.18 5.13 1.05
CA LEU A 132 -19.18 4.26 0.43
C LEU A 132 -18.29 5.03 -0.56
N ALA A 133 -18.86 5.94 -1.34
CA ALA A 133 -18.08 6.79 -2.25
C ALA A 133 -17.13 7.74 -1.48
N GLN A 134 -17.57 8.30 -0.35
CA GLN A 134 -16.71 9.10 0.52
C GLN A 134 -15.58 8.27 1.12
N LEU A 135 -15.87 7.03 1.56
CA LEU A 135 -14.86 6.11 2.08
C LEU A 135 -13.84 5.74 1.00
N GLU A 136 -14.29 5.46 -0.22
CA GLU A 136 -13.39 5.19 -1.34
C GLU A 136 -12.48 6.40 -1.62
N ALA A 137 -13.05 7.61 -1.73
CA ALA A 137 -12.26 8.83 -1.93
C ALA A 137 -11.23 9.05 -0.80
N ALA A 138 -11.62 8.79 0.46
CA ALA A 138 -10.72 8.87 1.60
C ALA A 138 -9.56 7.87 1.48
N GLN A 139 -9.84 6.59 1.17
CA GLN A 139 -8.82 5.55 0.96
C GLN A 139 -7.85 5.93 -0.17
N LEU A 140 -8.37 6.41 -1.30
CA LEU A 140 -7.54 6.80 -2.44
C LEU A 140 -6.64 8.00 -2.11
N SER A 141 -7.20 9.01 -1.45
CA SER A 141 -6.41 10.17 -0.99
C SER A 141 -5.29 9.75 -0.02
N PHE A 142 -5.56 8.76 0.84
CA PHE A 142 -4.58 8.22 1.78
C PHE A 142 -3.46 7.47 1.05
N VAL A 143 -3.82 6.57 0.12
CA VAL A 143 -2.86 5.84 -0.74
C VAL A 143 -1.94 6.80 -1.48
N GLU A 144 -2.49 7.91 -1.99
CA GLU A 144 -1.70 8.91 -2.69
C GLU A 144 -0.75 9.69 -1.76
N ARG A 145 -1.22 10.11 -0.58
CA ARG A 145 -0.38 10.76 0.44
C ARG A 145 0.77 9.84 0.86
N LEU A 146 0.48 8.57 1.09
CA LEU A 146 1.48 7.56 1.45
C LEU A 146 2.49 7.31 0.33
N THR A 147 2.01 7.24 -0.92
CA THR A 147 2.89 7.14 -2.10
C THR A 147 3.83 8.34 -2.19
N ARG A 148 3.31 9.57 -2.03
CA ARG A 148 4.11 10.81 -2.03
C ARG A 148 5.09 10.85 -0.87
N TYR A 149 4.70 10.38 0.31
CA TYR A 149 5.60 10.25 1.45
C TYR A 149 6.77 9.33 1.12
N ALA A 150 6.48 8.12 0.65
CA ALA A 150 7.49 7.12 0.32
C ALA A 150 8.44 7.61 -0.79
N ASP A 151 7.92 8.21 -1.85
CA ASP A 151 8.72 8.77 -2.95
C ASP A 151 9.64 9.90 -2.46
N ARG A 152 9.13 10.83 -1.61
CA ARG A 152 9.94 11.91 -1.02
C ARG A 152 11.06 11.35 -0.14
N ARG A 153 10.75 10.39 0.74
CA ARG A 153 11.73 9.78 1.64
C ARG A 153 12.78 8.99 0.85
N SER A 154 12.36 8.21 -0.14
CA SER A 154 13.26 7.50 -1.06
C SER A 154 14.19 8.46 -1.80
N THR A 155 13.67 9.58 -2.31
CA THR A 155 14.47 10.56 -3.05
C THR A 155 15.52 11.21 -2.15
N ARG A 156 15.13 11.63 -0.94
CA ARG A 156 16.07 12.19 0.06
C ARG A 156 17.18 11.20 0.42
N ALA A 157 16.83 9.92 0.62
CA ALA A 157 17.82 8.89 0.90
C ALA A 157 18.79 8.68 -0.29
N ALA A 158 18.26 8.65 -1.51
CA ALA A 158 19.07 8.56 -2.73
C ALA A 158 20.01 9.77 -2.90
N ASP A 159 19.52 10.99 -2.63
CA ASP A 159 20.32 12.22 -2.70
C ASP A 159 21.46 12.22 -1.69
N SER A 160 21.21 11.75 -0.47
CA SER A 160 22.25 11.58 0.55
C SER A 160 23.33 10.60 0.09
N ILE A 161 22.95 9.48 -0.52
CA ILE A 161 23.89 8.50 -1.10
C ILE A 161 24.71 9.13 -2.24
N ARG A 162 24.07 9.88 -3.16
CA ARG A 162 24.76 10.54 -4.28
C ARG A 162 25.77 11.60 -3.81
N LYS A 163 25.43 12.37 -2.78
CA LYS A 163 26.35 13.37 -2.17
C LYS A 163 27.65 12.75 -1.65
N LEU A 164 27.62 11.45 -1.33
CA LEU A 164 28.77 10.69 -0.87
C LEU A 164 29.53 10.00 -2.02
N GLY A 165 29.19 10.32 -3.27
CA GLY A 165 29.82 9.73 -4.46
C GLY A 165 29.41 8.28 -4.75
N LEU A 166 28.38 7.78 -4.07
CA LEU A 166 27.85 6.43 -4.27
C LEU A 166 26.70 6.42 -5.30
N ASN A 167 26.52 5.29 -6.00
CA ASN A 167 25.40 5.10 -6.93
C ASN A 167 24.23 4.37 -6.22
N PRO A 168 23.09 5.03 -5.97
CA PRO A 168 21.96 4.41 -5.27
C PRO A 168 21.36 3.22 -6.01
N GLY A 169 21.32 3.25 -7.35
CA GLY A 169 20.79 2.17 -8.18
C GLY A 169 21.63 0.89 -8.07
N ALA A 170 22.96 1.04 -8.04
CA ALA A 170 23.86 -0.09 -7.83
C ALA A 170 23.74 -0.69 -6.41
N MET A 171 23.39 0.14 -5.42
CA MET A 171 23.23 -0.31 -4.04
C MET A 171 21.98 -1.17 -3.84
N ILE A 172 20.87 -0.84 -4.52
CA ILE A 172 19.62 -1.60 -4.44
C ILE A 172 19.62 -2.86 -5.33
N ALA A 173 20.24 -2.80 -6.52
CA ALA A 173 20.19 -3.89 -7.50
C ALA A 173 20.88 -5.20 -7.05
N ARG A 174 21.78 -5.13 -6.06
CA ARG A 174 22.47 -6.30 -5.50
C ARG A 174 21.68 -7.02 -4.39
N ARG A 175 20.48 -6.54 -4.03
CA ARG A 175 19.64 -7.11 -2.96
C ARG A 175 18.47 -7.95 -3.48
N SER A 176 18.42 -8.23 -4.78
CA SER A 176 17.31 -8.87 -5.52
C SER A 176 17.02 -10.35 -5.19
N ALA A 177 17.46 -10.87 -4.04
CA ALA A 177 17.07 -12.19 -3.58
C ALA A 177 15.68 -12.09 -2.94
N GLU A 178 14.64 -12.07 -3.77
CA GLU A 178 13.24 -12.05 -3.35
C GLU A 178 12.62 -13.44 -3.55
N GLY A 179 11.95 -13.95 -2.51
CA GLY A 179 11.29 -15.24 -2.50
C GLY A 179 10.38 -15.40 -1.28
N GLY A 180 9.29 -16.17 -1.45
CA GLY A 180 8.28 -16.40 -0.43
C GLY A 180 6.99 -16.94 -1.06
N PRO A 181 6.04 -17.48 -0.26
CA PRO A 181 4.73 -17.87 -0.78
C PRO A 181 4.02 -16.66 -1.38
N LEU A 182 3.50 -16.82 -2.61
CA LEU A 182 2.77 -15.75 -3.29
C LEU A 182 1.40 -15.59 -2.61
N LEU A 183 1.28 -14.58 -1.76
CA LEU A 183 -0.02 -14.10 -1.29
C LEU A 183 -0.57 -13.15 -2.35
N ARG A 184 -1.58 -13.60 -3.12
CA ARG A 184 -2.28 -12.73 -4.07
C ARG A 184 -3.03 -11.68 -3.27
N LEU A 185 -2.54 -10.46 -3.33
CA LEU A 185 -3.26 -9.29 -2.85
C LEU A 185 -4.17 -8.84 -4.00
N ALA A 186 -5.47 -8.74 -3.73
CA ALA A 186 -6.48 -8.26 -4.68
C ALA A 186 -7.21 -7.08 -4.07
N THR A 187 -7.35 -5.99 -4.83
CA THR A 187 -8.08 -4.78 -4.41
C THR A 187 -9.42 -4.64 -5.13
N ALA A 188 -9.75 -5.62 -5.98
CA ALA A 188 -10.97 -5.72 -6.76
C ALA A 188 -11.46 -7.17 -6.81
N ARG A 189 -12.77 -7.33 -7.06
CA ARG A 189 -13.46 -8.63 -7.11
C ARG A 189 -12.93 -9.60 -8.17
N ASP A 190 -12.35 -9.11 -9.26
CA ASP A 190 -11.77 -9.91 -10.35
C ASP A 190 -10.36 -10.46 -10.01
N GLY A 191 -9.85 -10.15 -8.81
CA GLY A 191 -8.51 -10.53 -8.40
C GLY A 191 -7.42 -9.56 -8.87
N SER A 192 -7.79 -8.47 -9.54
CA SER A 192 -6.84 -7.45 -9.97
C SER A 192 -6.44 -6.51 -8.85
N VAL A 193 -5.31 -5.83 -9.06
CA VAL A 193 -4.81 -4.77 -8.18
C VAL A 193 -4.93 -3.44 -8.90
N ASP A 194 -5.64 -2.49 -8.27
CA ASP A 194 -5.77 -1.11 -8.72
C ASP A 194 -4.35 -0.52 -8.93
N PRO A 195 -4.08 0.09 -10.09
CA PRO A 195 -2.76 0.65 -10.41
C PRO A 195 -2.20 1.59 -9.33
N ARG A 196 -3.04 2.33 -8.61
CA ARG A 196 -2.64 3.25 -7.54
C ARG A 196 -2.05 2.50 -6.34
N PHE A 197 -2.66 1.38 -5.96
CA PHE A 197 -2.18 0.52 -4.87
C PHE A 197 -0.89 -0.21 -5.27
N ARG A 198 -0.80 -0.66 -6.53
CA ARG A 198 0.43 -1.24 -7.07
C ARG A 198 1.58 -0.24 -7.05
N ARG A 199 1.32 1.01 -7.45
CA ARG A 199 2.29 2.11 -7.38
C ARG A 199 2.72 2.38 -5.94
N MET A 200 1.77 2.47 -5.01
CA MET A 200 2.06 2.68 -3.59
C MET A 200 3.00 1.59 -3.05
N GLY A 201 2.70 0.31 -3.33
CA GLY A 201 3.57 -0.80 -2.92
C GLY A 201 4.98 -0.71 -3.50
N ALA A 202 5.11 -0.38 -4.78
CA ALA A 202 6.41 -0.17 -5.42
C ALA A 202 7.19 1.02 -4.80
N SER A 203 6.50 2.11 -4.46
CA SER A 203 7.10 3.28 -3.80
C SER A 203 7.58 2.95 -2.38
N LEU A 204 6.79 2.20 -1.60
CA LEU A 204 7.18 1.74 -0.26
C LEU A 204 8.38 0.79 -0.31
N ALA A 205 8.36 -0.22 -1.18
CA ALA A 205 9.49 -1.15 -1.33
C ALA A 205 10.78 -0.42 -1.76
N ARG A 206 10.68 0.54 -2.68
CA ARG A 206 11.83 1.38 -3.08
C ARG A 206 12.35 2.22 -1.92
N MET A 207 11.45 2.82 -1.14
CA MET A 207 11.79 3.60 0.04
C MET A 207 12.59 2.76 1.02
N ASP A 208 12.12 1.56 1.36
CA ASP A 208 12.80 0.65 2.30
C ASP A 208 14.17 0.22 1.79
N ALA A 209 14.25 -0.16 0.52
CA ALA A 209 15.52 -0.51 -0.11
C ALA A 209 16.52 0.65 -0.03
N MET A 210 16.07 1.89 -0.23
CA MET A 210 16.92 3.08 -0.21
C MET A 210 17.33 3.47 1.21
N VAL A 211 16.40 3.48 2.16
CA VAL A 211 16.65 3.79 3.57
C VAL A 211 17.60 2.75 4.17
N SER A 212 17.38 1.47 3.89
CA SER A 212 18.27 0.40 4.33
C SER A 212 19.66 0.51 3.68
N SER A 213 19.74 0.92 2.41
CA SER A 213 21.03 1.18 1.75
C SER A 213 21.78 2.36 2.38
N LEU A 214 21.06 3.41 2.79
CA LEU A 214 21.64 4.55 3.50
C LEU A 214 22.18 4.15 4.89
N ALA A 215 21.52 3.21 5.58
CA ALA A 215 21.98 2.68 6.87
C ALA A 215 23.28 1.84 6.77
N SER A 216 23.58 1.31 5.58
CA SER A 216 24.86 0.65 5.28
C SER A 216 26.01 1.64 5.06
N VAL A 217 25.74 2.91 4.84
CA VAL A 217 26.77 3.93 4.66
C VAL A 217 27.29 4.37 6.04
N PRO A 218 28.60 4.61 6.27
CA PRO A 218 29.11 5.06 7.56
C PRO A 218 28.34 6.26 8.14
N GLN A 219 27.66 6.07 9.27
CA GLN A 219 26.81 7.06 9.99
C GLN A 219 27.34 7.38 11.40
N VAL A 220 28.42 6.76 11.85
CA VAL A 220 28.95 6.92 13.21
C VAL A 220 30.46 7.12 13.15
N GLN A 221 30.99 7.99 14.01
CA GLN A 221 32.43 8.11 14.18
C GLN A 221 33.02 6.81 14.75
N PRO A 222 34.09 6.28 14.16
CA PRO A 222 34.66 5.00 14.59
C PRO A 222 35.45 5.09 15.90
N ALA A 223 35.79 6.29 16.36
CA ALA A 223 36.45 6.56 17.63
C ALA A 223 35.98 7.91 18.22
N HIS A 224 35.79 7.98 19.54
CA HIS A 224 35.48 9.24 20.23
C HIS A 224 36.78 9.99 20.55
N VAL A 225 37.28 10.75 19.59
CA VAL A 225 38.51 11.54 19.75
C VAL A 225 38.30 13.00 19.33
N PRO A 226 39.01 13.96 19.93
CA PRO A 226 38.75 15.38 19.72
C PRO A 226 39.16 15.90 18.33
N PHE A 227 40.06 15.22 17.62
CA PHE A 227 40.52 15.63 16.29
C PHE A 227 41.04 14.46 15.46
N VAL A 228 41.11 14.65 14.15
CA VAL A 228 41.74 13.74 13.18
C VAL A 228 43.19 14.17 13.00
N SER A 229 44.17 13.29 13.25
CA SER A 229 45.60 13.62 13.19
C SER A 229 46.15 13.67 11.76
N SER A 230 45.59 12.87 10.84
CA SER A 230 46.05 12.84 9.44
C SER A 230 44.91 12.69 8.45
N SER A 231 44.97 13.45 7.36
CA SER A 231 44.02 13.42 6.26
C SER A 231 44.36 12.37 5.20
N PHE A 232 43.33 11.95 4.47
CA PHE A 232 43.45 11.13 3.27
C PHE A 232 44.21 11.88 2.18
N GLY A 233 45.11 11.21 1.45
CA GLY A 233 45.85 11.79 0.31
C GLY A 233 47.37 11.66 0.40
N TYR A 234 48.08 12.33 -0.50
CA TYR A 234 49.55 12.31 -0.56
C TYR A 234 50.17 13.10 0.61
N ARG A 235 51.17 12.49 1.25
CA ARG A 235 51.97 13.09 2.34
C ARG A 235 53.40 12.54 2.34
N ALA A 236 54.27 13.18 3.12
CA ALA A 236 55.57 12.59 3.45
C ALA A 236 55.38 11.34 4.31
N ASP A 237 56.10 10.27 3.97
CA ASP A 237 56.13 9.02 4.73
C ASP A 237 56.76 9.29 6.10
N PRO A 238 56.06 9.00 7.21
CA PRO A 238 56.56 9.30 8.54
C PRO A 238 57.79 8.48 8.97
N PHE A 239 58.19 7.46 8.19
CA PHE A 239 59.33 6.59 8.50
C PHE A 239 60.56 6.88 7.64
N ASN A 240 60.39 7.32 6.39
CA ASN A 240 61.50 7.53 5.45
C ASN A 240 61.49 8.89 4.74
N GLY A 241 60.46 9.72 4.94
CA GLY A 241 60.36 11.07 4.35
C GLY A 241 60.00 11.11 2.86
N GLY A 242 59.88 9.95 2.18
CA GLY A 242 59.48 9.86 0.77
C GLY A 242 58.00 10.17 0.54
N ALA A 243 57.57 10.31 -0.71
CA ALA A 243 56.16 10.51 -1.03
C ALA A 243 55.35 9.21 -0.77
N ALA A 244 54.29 9.31 0.04
CA ALA A 244 53.39 8.21 0.36
C ALA A 244 51.92 8.64 0.22
N PHE A 245 51.05 7.71 -0.19
CA PHE A 245 49.62 7.94 -0.20
C PHE A 245 48.95 7.36 1.05
N HIS A 246 48.22 8.21 1.77
CA HIS A 246 47.47 7.82 2.95
C HIS A 246 46.03 7.45 2.57
N ALA A 247 45.72 6.15 2.66
CA ALA A 247 44.45 5.57 2.19
C ALA A 247 43.26 5.73 3.15
N GLY A 248 43.41 6.51 4.23
CA GLY A 248 42.40 6.64 5.27
C GLY A 248 42.52 7.93 6.09
N LEU A 249 41.92 7.92 7.26
CA LEU A 249 42.04 8.94 8.30
C LEU A 249 42.62 8.34 9.57
N ASP A 250 43.48 9.10 10.23
CA ASP A 250 44.09 8.69 11.50
C ASP A 250 43.43 9.41 12.67
N PHE A 251 43.00 8.65 13.68
CA PHE A 251 42.32 9.11 14.90
C PHE A 251 43.22 8.83 16.11
N PRO A 252 43.95 9.83 16.64
CA PRO A 252 44.86 9.63 17.76
C PRO A 252 44.07 9.46 19.06
N GLY A 253 44.55 8.59 19.96
CA GLY A 253 43.91 8.41 21.25
C GLY A 253 44.65 7.42 22.15
N PRO A 254 44.20 7.25 23.41
CA PRO A 254 44.84 6.34 24.35
C PRO A 254 44.78 4.89 23.86
N MET A 255 45.85 4.13 24.09
CA MET A 255 45.86 2.68 23.86
C MET A 255 44.70 2.01 24.63
N GLY A 256 43.99 1.08 23.98
CA GLY A 256 42.85 0.38 24.56
C GLY A 256 41.49 1.05 24.38
N SER A 257 41.45 2.30 23.90
CA SER A 257 40.20 3.04 23.66
C SER A 257 39.23 2.27 22.77
N ALA A 258 37.93 2.35 23.04
CA ALA A 258 36.94 1.61 22.28
C ALA A 258 36.83 2.11 20.83
N ILE A 259 36.82 1.17 19.89
CA ILE A 259 36.57 1.41 18.46
C ILE A 259 35.21 0.84 18.10
N TYR A 260 34.44 1.59 17.34
CA TYR A 260 33.05 1.29 17.00
C TYR A 260 32.86 1.08 15.50
N ALA A 261 31.89 0.23 15.14
CA ALA A 261 31.46 0.06 13.76
C ALA A 261 30.82 1.37 13.26
N ALA A 262 31.35 1.91 12.16
CA ALA A 262 30.87 3.16 11.59
C ALA A 262 29.49 3.01 10.91
N ALA A 263 29.11 1.80 10.50
CA ALA A 263 27.83 1.49 9.86
C ALA A 263 27.40 0.04 10.09
N LYS A 264 26.13 -0.25 9.78
CA LYS A 264 25.58 -1.61 9.78
C LYS A 264 26.30 -2.47 8.76
N GLY A 265 26.71 -3.68 9.13
CA GLY A 265 27.38 -4.57 8.18
C GLY A 265 27.69 -5.95 8.74
N ARG A 266 28.43 -6.72 7.95
CA ARG A 266 28.97 -8.03 8.32
C ARG A 266 30.49 -7.96 8.39
N VAL A 267 31.08 -8.44 9.48
CA VAL A 267 32.53 -8.57 9.61
C VAL A 267 33.04 -9.60 8.60
N THR A 268 33.90 -9.19 7.68
CA THR A 268 34.47 -10.06 6.63
C THR A 268 35.90 -10.46 6.92
N PHE A 269 36.62 -9.70 7.74
CA PHE A 269 38.00 -10.00 8.11
C PHE A 269 38.30 -9.59 9.55
N VAL A 270 39.03 -10.44 10.26
CA VAL A 270 39.64 -10.16 11.57
C VAL A 270 41.00 -10.85 11.58
N GLY A 271 42.08 -10.09 11.76
CA GLY A 271 43.43 -10.64 11.74
C GLY A 271 44.51 -9.60 11.48
N GLN A 272 45.68 -10.05 11.06
CA GLN A 272 46.79 -9.16 10.70
C GLN A 272 46.91 -8.96 9.20
N LYS A 273 47.18 -7.72 8.78
CA LYS A 273 47.58 -7.38 7.41
C LYS A 273 48.87 -6.58 7.42
N GLN A 274 49.71 -6.84 6.42
CA GLN A 274 50.97 -6.13 6.24
C GLN A 274 50.70 -4.62 6.14
N GLY A 275 51.51 -3.81 6.82
CA GLY A 275 51.32 -2.36 6.94
C GLY A 275 50.28 -1.95 7.98
N TYR A 276 49.12 -2.61 8.01
CA TYR A 276 48.00 -2.28 8.90
C TYR A 276 48.08 -2.85 10.32
N GLY A 277 48.90 -3.88 10.54
CA GLY A 277 48.92 -4.59 11.81
C GLY A 277 47.62 -5.36 12.03
N ASN A 278 47.13 -5.38 13.27
CA ASN A 278 45.82 -5.96 13.57
C ASN A 278 44.72 -5.09 12.96
N CYS A 279 43.84 -5.69 12.17
CA CYS A 279 42.73 -4.98 11.56
C CYS A 279 41.44 -5.80 11.50
N ILE A 280 40.33 -5.07 11.42
CA ILE A 280 38.98 -5.60 11.14
C ILE A 280 38.48 -4.96 9.84
N GLU A 281 37.80 -5.74 9.01
CA GLU A 281 37.05 -5.23 7.87
C GLU A 281 35.57 -5.60 8.00
N ILE A 282 34.70 -4.63 7.74
CA ILE A 282 33.25 -4.79 7.75
C ILE A 282 32.74 -4.49 6.35
N SER A 283 32.07 -5.45 5.73
CA SER A 283 31.33 -5.24 4.49
C SER A 283 29.93 -4.71 4.79
N HIS A 284 29.57 -3.65 4.09
CA HIS A 284 28.27 -2.99 4.20
C HIS A 284 27.33 -3.33 3.02
N GLY A 285 27.78 -4.24 2.15
CA GLY A 285 27.12 -4.56 0.88
C GLY A 285 27.59 -3.66 -0.27
N SER A 286 27.25 -4.06 -1.50
CA SER A 286 27.46 -3.26 -2.71
C SER A 286 28.91 -2.77 -2.92
N GLY A 287 29.89 -3.55 -2.45
CA GLY A 287 31.32 -3.25 -2.57
C GLY A 287 31.85 -2.24 -1.54
N LEU A 288 31.00 -1.72 -0.65
CA LEU A 288 31.38 -0.79 0.41
C LEU A 288 31.96 -1.57 1.61
N VAL A 289 33.17 -1.19 2.03
CA VAL A 289 33.88 -1.79 3.15
C VAL A 289 34.47 -0.69 4.04
N THR A 290 34.37 -0.86 5.35
CA THR A 290 35.18 -0.08 6.31
C THR A 290 36.30 -0.93 6.87
N ARG A 291 37.50 -0.33 6.99
CA ARG A 291 38.68 -0.97 7.58
C ARG A 291 39.13 -0.21 8.82
N TYR A 292 39.45 -0.95 9.86
CA TYR A 292 39.91 -0.44 11.16
C TYR A 292 41.25 -1.11 11.46
N ALA A 293 42.33 -0.33 11.52
CA ALA A 293 43.71 -0.85 11.61
C ALA A 293 44.46 -0.33 12.84
N HIS A 294 45.68 -0.84 13.02
CA HIS A 294 46.57 -0.60 14.16
C HIS A 294 45.97 -1.02 15.52
N LEU A 295 45.06 -2.00 15.53
CA LEU A 295 44.30 -2.39 16.71
C LEU A 295 45.17 -3.09 17.78
N SER A 296 44.82 -2.95 19.05
CA SER A 296 45.44 -3.69 20.16
C SER A 296 44.72 -5.00 20.48
N GLY A 297 43.42 -5.07 20.18
CA GLY A 297 42.60 -6.26 20.39
C GLY A 297 41.32 -6.25 19.58
N PHE A 298 40.78 -7.44 19.33
CA PHE A 298 39.54 -7.64 18.57
C PHE A 298 38.36 -7.82 19.53
N GLY A 299 37.25 -7.14 19.25
CA GLY A 299 35.97 -7.29 19.94
C GLY A 299 34.87 -7.88 19.05
N ALA A 300 35.20 -8.23 17.81
CA ALA A 300 34.29 -8.83 16.85
C ALA A 300 34.94 -10.03 16.14
N ARG A 301 34.12 -10.90 15.55
CA ARG A 301 34.54 -12.10 14.82
C ARG A 301 34.02 -12.13 13.39
N VAL A 302 34.73 -12.81 12.49
CA VAL A 302 34.28 -13.01 11.10
C VAL A 302 32.87 -13.60 11.07
N GLY A 303 32.02 -13.06 10.20
CA GLY A 303 30.63 -13.46 10.05
C GLY A 303 29.65 -12.72 10.97
N GLN A 304 30.13 -12.03 12.02
CA GLN A 304 29.28 -11.26 12.93
C GLN A 304 28.56 -10.12 12.21
N MET A 305 27.25 -10.00 12.45
CA MET A 305 26.48 -8.80 12.09
C MET A 305 26.71 -7.73 13.16
N VAL A 306 26.97 -6.50 12.73
CA VAL A 306 27.19 -5.35 13.61
C VAL A 306 26.27 -4.21 13.20
N GLU A 307 25.73 -3.51 14.20
CA GLU A 307 24.97 -2.27 14.01
C GLU A 307 25.91 -1.06 14.19
N PRO A 308 25.57 0.12 13.65
CA PRO A 308 26.36 1.34 13.85
C PRO A 308 26.56 1.61 15.35
N GLY A 309 27.77 1.97 15.76
CA GLY A 309 28.11 2.20 17.17
C GLY A 309 28.39 0.94 18.00
N THR A 310 28.31 -0.27 17.42
CA THR A 310 28.74 -1.49 18.10
C THR A 310 30.24 -1.44 18.36
N ARG A 311 30.70 -1.71 19.59
CA ARG A 311 32.14 -1.83 19.87
C ARG A 311 32.70 -3.07 19.17
N ILE A 312 33.73 -2.89 18.35
CA ILE A 312 34.33 -3.95 17.53
C ILE A 312 35.80 -4.20 17.83
N ALA A 313 36.51 -3.25 18.46
CA ALA A 313 37.93 -3.39 18.74
C ALA A 313 38.41 -2.43 19.85
N ALA A 314 39.69 -2.53 20.14
CA ALA A 314 40.44 -1.61 20.99
C ALA A 314 41.56 -0.93 20.19
N MET A 315 41.72 0.39 20.38
CA MET A 315 42.78 1.21 19.77
C MET A 315 44.16 0.69 20.16
N GLY A 316 45.13 0.76 19.26
CA GLY A 316 46.47 0.26 19.50
C GLY A 316 47.53 1.00 18.70
N SER A 317 48.68 0.34 18.54
CA SER A 317 49.81 0.81 17.73
C SER A 317 50.55 -0.39 17.13
N THR A 318 49.82 -1.24 16.40
CA THR A 318 50.39 -2.44 15.75
C THR A 318 50.68 -2.20 14.27
N GLY A 319 51.59 -2.96 13.67
CA GLY A 319 51.97 -2.78 12.26
C GLY A 319 52.80 -1.50 12.07
N ARG A 320 52.56 -0.78 10.96
CA ARG A 320 53.34 0.40 10.60
C ARG A 320 52.77 1.67 11.25
N SER A 321 52.98 1.79 12.56
CA SER A 321 52.46 2.88 13.40
C SER A 321 53.57 3.58 14.17
N THR A 322 53.50 4.91 14.32
CA THR A 322 54.43 5.71 15.15
C THR A 322 53.92 5.96 16.57
N GLY A 323 52.67 5.63 16.87
CA GLY A 323 52.07 5.79 18.20
C GLY A 323 50.59 5.39 18.23
N PRO A 324 49.93 5.38 19.40
CA PRO A 324 48.54 4.93 19.52
C PRO A 324 47.55 5.75 18.69
N HIS A 325 46.91 5.11 17.71
CA HIS A 325 45.85 5.69 16.88
C HIS A 325 44.99 4.61 16.21
N LEU A 326 43.82 5.00 15.72
CA LEU A 326 43.04 4.22 14.77
C LEU A 326 43.34 4.73 13.36
N HIS A 327 43.74 3.85 12.46
CA HIS A 327 43.68 4.12 11.02
C HIS A 327 42.37 3.57 10.46
N PHE A 328 41.57 4.45 9.86
CA PHE A 328 40.23 4.16 9.35
C PHE A 328 40.13 4.42 7.85
N GLU A 329 39.70 3.42 7.09
CA GLU A 329 39.44 3.55 5.66
C GLU A 329 37.97 3.30 5.33
N VAL A 330 37.49 4.00 4.31
CA VAL A 330 36.29 3.64 3.57
C VAL A 330 36.75 3.20 2.19
N ARG A 331 36.28 2.03 1.73
CA ARG A 331 36.67 1.43 0.46
C ARG A 331 35.44 1.10 -0.37
N ILE A 332 35.50 1.35 -1.68
CA ILE A 332 34.46 0.99 -2.64
C ILE A 332 35.10 0.09 -3.68
N ASN A 333 34.61 -1.15 -3.80
CA ASN A 333 35.18 -2.17 -4.69
C ASN A 333 36.70 -2.32 -4.49
N ASP A 334 37.10 -2.34 -3.22
CA ASP A 334 38.48 -2.41 -2.75
C ASP A 334 39.38 -1.23 -3.15
N GLN A 335 38.82 -0.10 -3.59
CA GLN A 335 39.54 1.15 -3.78
C GLN A 335 39.30 2.08 -2.59
N PRO A 336 40.35 2.61 -1.93
CA PRO A 336 40.19 3.53 -0.82
C PRO A 336 39.65 4.87 -1.31
N VAL A 337 38.67 5.43 -0.60
CA VAL A 337 38.08 6.75 -0.85
C VAL A 337 38.19 7.61 0.40
N ASN A 338 38.15 8.93 0.22
CA ASN A 338 38.23 9.86 1.33
C ASN A 338 37.10 9.59 2.35
N PRO A 339 37.41 9.20 3.61
CA PRO A 339 36.38 8.91 4.61
C PRO A 339 35.65 10.14 5.14
N ARG A 340 36.22 11.35 5.00
CA ARG A 340 35.70 12.56 5.64
C ARG A 340 34.24 12.90 5.28
N PRO A 341 33.81 12.87 4.00
CA PRO A 341 32.42 13.17 3.63
C PRO A 341 31.40 12.24 4.32
N PHE A 342 31.76 10.98 4.54
CA PHE A 342 30.91 10.00 5.22
C PHE A 342 30.75 10.33 6.70
N LEU A 343 31.86 10.69 7.37
CA LEU A 343 31.85 11.02 8.80
C LEU A 343 31.25 12.40 9.11
N ASP A 344 31.32 13.35 8.19
CA ASP A 344 30.65 14.65 8.34
C ASP A 344 29.12 14.51 8.22
N ALA A 345 28.66 13.63 7.33
CA ALA A 345 27.24 13.30 7.20
C ALA A 345 26.70 12.62 8.46
N ALA A 346 27.48 11.69 9.02
CA ALA A 346 27.22 11.03 10.30
C ALA A 346 27.01 12.03 11.46
N GLN A 347 27.94 12.97 11.66
CA GLN A 347 27.83 13.98 12.72
C GLN A 347 26.59 14.87 12.56
N LYS A 348 26.27 15.30 11.34
CA LYS A 348 25.09 16.13 11.06
C LYS A 348 23.78 15.38 11.30
N ALA A 349 23.76 14.06 11.08
CA ALA A 349 22.61 13.24 11.40
C ALA A 349 22.40 13.10 12.92
N GLN A 350 23.48 12.88 13.68
CA GLN A 350 23.44 12.78 15.15
C GLN A 350 23.04 14.11 15.84
N ALA A 351 23.43 15.26 15.28
CA ALA A 351 23.08 16.56 15.84
C ALA A 351 21.61 16.98 15.62
N ARG A 352 20.84 16.20 14.85
CA ARG A 352 19.45 16.49 14.47
C ARG A 352 18.42 15.53 15.10
N SER A 353 18.89 14.49 15.79
CA SER A 353 18.08 13.52 16.55
C SER A 353 18.02 13.89 18.02
#